data_AF-A0AB34KTV2-F1
#
_entry.id   AF-A0AB34KTV2-F1
#
_cell.length_a   1.000
_cell.length_b   1.000
_cell.length_c   1.000
_cell.angle_alpha   90.00
_cell.angle_beta   90.00
_cell.angle_gamma   90.00
#
_symmetry.space_group_name_H-M   'P 1'
#
loop_
_entity.id
_entity.type
_entity.pdbx_description
1 polymer ?
#
loop_
_entity_poly.entity_id
_entity_poly.type
_entity_poly.pdbx_seq_one_letter_code
_entity_poly.pdbx_strand_id
1 'polypeptide(L)'
;MTRLPLTSDGLSGKAAWAVLLAIFHAQKPALEHSPRTSESEAEKGWPASKPRVSVGSREMDATWVHLPKSYMKQYQSSACVTISRTTFITLLCLTNARKAFQYSDSAGFRAGYASYAGQWHINWPIGQEAMVTLMPHDSHSTATDKYPLSYVQRVDGCVHMQAGIVQSRSANCKIAFCGRKSPGSYELRFVKKGVGGAHGSRHLYNMMGGKVFEVDLITAVPTADEDLDTSVLGLTLPGTGEAKKGVYMNVPADCEQKLKIALDCLPWNSLSWSMHRGMRDILLAYGRPVMGVYRSELASLVKLAIGNRSDALIDIGWDGEFVRSSMGDMAHSAIMAGSGDSEDLVRVVTDAVRILIGDKELDQDLLGLDDVEFWRLPEHERELDRAGIVALTKYFVLEWSIETDYQLYHQLPLKMDFG
;
A
#
# COMPACT_ATOMS: atom_id res chain seq x y z
N MET A 1 -0.41 -13.90 -21.73
CA MET A 1 -0.43 -12.58 -21.06
C MET A 1 -1.76 -12.45 -20.33
N THR A 2 -1.76 -12.47 -19.01
CA THR A 2 -2.96 -12.24 -18.19
C THR A 2 -2.93 -10.81 -17.67
N ARG A 3 -3.72 -9.93 -18.29
CA ARG A 3 -4.02 -8.61 -17.71
C ARG A 3 -5.14 -8.82 -16.70
N LEU A 4 -4.84 -8.51 -15.45
CA LEU A 4 -5.75 -8.66 -14.32
C LEU A 4 -6.87 -7.59 -14.34
N PRO A 5 -7.99 -7.80 -13.63
CA PRO A 5 -9.16 -6.95 -13.79
C PRO A 5 -8.84 -5.49 -13.48
N LEU A 6 -9.29 -4.62 -14.38
CA LEU A 6 -9.24 -3.17 -14.19
C LEU A 6 -10.07 -2.82 -12.95
N THR A 7 -9.51 -2.07 -12.02
CA THR A 7 -10.24 -1.40 -10.94
C THR A 7 -10.96 -0.15 -11.46
N SER A 8 -11.78 -0.33 -12.50
CA SER A 8 -12.88 0.59 -12.79
C SER A 8 -13.93 0.43 -11.70
N ASP A 9 -14.34 1.57 -11.13
CA ASP A 9 -15.54 1.78 -10.34
C ASP A 9 -15.58 1.12 -8.94
N GLY A 10 -15.23 1.93 -7.92
CA GLY A 10 -15.81 1.91 -6.57
C GLY A 10 -15.51 0.75 -5.61
N LEU A 11 -15.05 -0.41 -6.09
CA LEU A 11 -14.97 -1.64 -5.28
C LEU A 11 -13.70 -1.77 -4.42
N SER A 12 -13.50 -0.82 -3.50
CA SER A 12 -12.68 -1.04 -2.30
C SER A 12 -13.30 -2.13 -1.41
N GLY A 13 -12.47 -2.94 -0.74
CA GLY A 13 -12.93 -3.94 0.24
C GLY A 13 -12.96 -5.40 -0.21
N LYS A 14 -12.45 -5.76 -1.41
CA LYS A 14 -12.23 -7.18 -1.76
C LYS A 14 -10.98 -7.71 -1.08
N ALA A 15 -11.15 -8.67 -0.16
CA ALA A 15 -10.05 -9.34 0.54
C ALA A 15 -9.02 -9.92 -0.44
N ALA A 16 -7.74 -9.83 -0.09
CA ALA A 16 -6.63 -10.23 -0.95
C ALA A 16 -6.83 -11.62 -1.55
N TRP A 17 -7.27 -12.61 -0.76
CA TRP A 17 -7.62 -13.96 -1.23
C TRP A 17 -8.56 -14.02 -2.44
N ALA A 18 -9.57 -13.14 -2.52
CA ALA A 18 -10.48 -13.06 -3.66
C ALA A 18 -9.77 -12.58 -4.94
N VAL A 19 -8.68 -11.81 -4.80
CA VAL A 19 -7.83 -11.37 -5.92
C VAL A 19 -6.74 -12.39 -6.21
N LEU A 20 -6.09 -12.97 -5.19
CA LEU A 20 -5.10 -14.04 -5.30
C LEU A 20 -5.68 -15.24 -6.07
N LEU A 21 -6.88 -15.71 -5.70
CA LEU A 21 -7.57 -16.79 -6.41
C LEU A 21 -7.84 -16.42 -7.88
N ALA A 22 -8.32 -15.20 -8.15
CA ALA A 22 -8.57 -14.70 -9.50
C ALA A 22 -7.30 -14.55 -10.37
N ILE A 23 -6.10 -14.71 -9.82
CA ILE A 23 -4.82 -14.60 -10.53
C ILE A 23 -4.35 -15.93 -11.14
N PHE A 24 -4.85 -17.09 -10.69
CA PHE A 24 -4.42 -18.41 -11.17
C PHE A 24 -5.06 -18.89 -12.49
N HIS A 25 -5.72 -17.99 -13.22
CA HIS A 25 -6.50 -18.31 -14.41
C HIS A 25 -5.79 -17.89 -15.71
N ALA A 26 -5.67 -18.82 -16.66
CA ALA A 26 -4.80 -18.67 -17.83
C ALA A 26 -5.32 -17.70 -18.93
N GLN A 27 -6.58 -17.25 -18.85
CA GLN A 27 -7.22 -16.41 -19.88
C GLN A 27 -7.86 -15.15 -19.27
N LYS A 28 -7.89 -14.08 -20.07
CA LYS A 28 -8.55 -12.80 -19.74
C LYS A 28 -10.06 -13.04 -19.59
N PRO A 29 -10.73 -12.54 -18.52
CA PRO A 29 -12.19 -12.56 -18.42
C PRO A 29 -12.86 -11.87 -19.62
N ALA A 30 -13.88 -12.52 -20.18
CA ALA A 30 -14.75 -11.93 -21.17
C ALA A 30 -15.73 -10.96 -20.48
N LEU A 31 -15.51 -9.66 -20.62
CA LEU A 31 -16.42 -8.62 -20.14
C LEU A 31 -17.59 -8.45 -21.12
N GLU A 32 -18.42 -9.48 -21.25
CA GLU A 32 -19.68 -9.39 -21.97
C GLU A 32 -20.76 -8.75 -21.08
N HIS A 33 -20.88 -7.42 -21.17
CA HIS A 33 -22.10 -6.73 -20.81
C HIS A 33 -23.00 -6.63 -22.03
N SER A 34 -24.02 -7.49 -22.09
CA SER A 34 -25.16 -7.34 -22.99
C SER A 34 -26.40 -7.01 -22.13
N PRO A 35 -26.94 -5.79 -22.19
CA PRO A 35 -28.13 -5.43 -21.43
C PRO A 35 -29.35 -6.13 -22.00
N ARG A 36 -29.91 -7.10 -21.27
CA ARG A 36 -31.19 -7.74 -21.62
C ARG A 36 -32.35 -6.77 -21.42
N THR A 37 -32.83 -6.20 -22.52
CA THR A 37 -34.21 -5.70 -22.64
C THR A 37 -35.09 -6.77 -23.27
N SER A 38 -36.27 -7.01 -22.69
CA SER A 38 -37.37 -7.81 -23.22
C SER A 38 -38.22 -6.97 -24.21
N GLU A 39 -39.28 -7.44 -24.87
CA GLU A 39 -39.96 -8.77 -24.94
C GLU A 39 -39.77 -9.34 -26.39
N SER A 40 -40.27 -10.50 -26.83
CA SER A 40 -41.35 -11.41 -26.41
C SER A 40 -40.93 -12.89 -26.74
N GLU A 41 -41.70 -13.99 -26.72
CA GLU A 41 -43.16 -14.22 -26.64
C GLU A 41 -43.49 -15.62 -26.05
N ALA A 42 -44.62 -16.21 -26.48
CA ALA A 42 -45.17 -17.55 -26.26
C ALA A 42 -44.14 -18.72 -26.24
N GLU A 43 -44.30 -19.79 -25.46
CA GLU A 43 -45.32 -20.22 -24.49
C GLU A 43 -44.75 -21.42 -23.65
N LYS A 44 -45.38 -22.10 -22.68
CA LYS A 44 -46.76 -22.21 -22.16
C LYS A 44 -46.71 -22.71 -20.68
N GLY A 45 -47.81 -22.63 -19.93
CA GLY A 45 -48.05 -23.47 -18.74
C GLY A 45 -48.04 -22.75 -17.37
N TRP A 46 -49.22 -22.71 -16.74
CA TRP A 46 -49.53 -22.27 -15.36
C TRP A 46 -50.29 -23.42 -14.65
N PRO A 47 -50.64 -23.38 -13.33
CA PRO A 47 -50.44 -22.35 -12.29
C PRO A 47 -49.60 -22.91 -11.09
N ALA A 48 -49.47 -22.35 -9.87
CA ALA A 48 -50.29 -21.37 -9.13
C ALA A 48 -49.55 -20.59 -8.01
N SER A 49 -50.28 -19.64 -7.41
CA SER A 49 -50.08 -18.99 -6.09
C SER A 49 -48.76 -18.27 -5.76
N LYS A 50 -48.83 -16.92 -5.83
CA LYS A 50 -48.20 -15.99 -4.86
C LYS A 50 -48.71 -16.31 -3.42
N PRO A 51 -48.07 -15.91 -2.29
CA PRO A 51 -47.28 -14.66 -2.15
C PRO A 51 -46.08 -14.63 -1.17
N ARG A 52 -45.14 -13.71 -1.43
CA ARG A 52 -44.82 -12.54 -0.55
C ARG A 52 -43.68 -11.72 -1.16
N VAL A 53 -43.70 -10.40 -0.93
CA VAL A 53 -42.52 -9.54 -1.14
C VAL A 53 -41.72 -9.55 0.15
N SER A 54 -40.64 -10.33 0.18
CA SER A 54 -39.59 -10.18 1.19
C SER A 54 -38.58 -9.16 0.69
N VAL A 55 -38.32 -8.11 1.48
CA VAL A 55 -37.16 -7.23 1.27
C VAL A 55 -35.93 -7.99 1.77
N GLY A 56 -35.40 -8.86 0.92
CA GLY A 56 -34.20 -9.63 1.18
C GLY A 56 -32.94 -8.86 0.79
N SER A 57 -31.91 -8.95 1.63
CA SER A 57 -30.56 -8.49 1.31
C SER A 57 -30.06 -9.14 0.01
N ARG A 58 -29.45 -8.34 -0.87
CA ARG A 58 -28.60 -8.88 -1.95
C ARG A 58 -27.29 -9.35 -1.36
N GLU A 59 -27.30 -10.55 -0.77
CA GLU A 59 -26.08 -11.35 -0.65
C GLU A 59 -25.58 -11.61 -2.07
N MET A 60 -24.51 -10.93 -2.47
CA MET A 60 -23.85 -11.19 -3.74
C MET A 60 -22.97 -12.42 -3.59
N ASP A 61 -23.59 -13.60 -3.73
CA ASP A 61 -22.88 -14.87 -3.86
C ASP A 61 -21.74 -14.73 -4.88
N ALA A 62 -20.50 -14.83 -4.41
CA ALA A 62 -19.30 -14.64 -5.21
C ALA A 62 -19.01 -15.90 -6.05
N THR A 63 -19.91 -16.22 -7.00
CA THR A 63 -19.83 -17.47 -7.78
C THR A 63 -18.64 -17.44 -8.76
N TRP A 64 -17.51 -17.97 -8.32
CA TRP A 64 -16.26 -18.12 -9.08
C TRP A 64 -16.33 -19.04 -10.32
N VAL A 65 -17.52 -19.55 -10.65
CA VAL A 65 -17.82 -20.49 -11.75
C VAL A 65 -17.36 -19.99 -13.12
N HIS A 66 -17.28 -18.65 -13.28
CA HIS A 66 -16.86 -17.99 -14.52
C HIS A 66 -15.34 -17.94 -14.75
N LEU A 67 -14.53 -18.44 -13.80
CA LEU A 67 -13.07 -18.36 -13.89
C LEU A 67 -12.44 -19.59 -14.57
N PRO A 68 -11.57 -19.42 -15.59
CA PRO A 68 -10.96 -20.53 -16.34
C PRO A 68 -10.16 -21.52 -15.49
N LYS A 69 -10.62 -22.77 -15.36
CA LYS A 69 -9.93 -23.81 -14.58
C LYS A 69 -8.55 -24.12 -15.17
N SER A 70 -7.51 -24.05 -14.33
CA SER A 70 -6.14 -24.44 -14.66
C SER A 70 -5.87 -25.85 -14.15
N TYR A 71 -5.16 -26.67 -14.91
CA TYR A 71 -4.69 -27.98 -14.44
C TYR A 71 -3.51 -27.80 -13.48
N MET A 72 -3.59 -28.43 -12.31
CA MET A 72 -2.44 -28.54 -11.39
C MET A 72 -1.49 -29.63 -11.90
N LYS A 73 -0.17 -29.40 -11.83
CA LYS A 73 0.84 -30.46 -11.97
C LYS A 73 1.27 -30.94 -10.58
N GLN A 74 1.64 -32.20 -10.45
CA GLN A 74 2.37 -32.64 -9.26
C GLN A 74 3.83 -32.15 -9.37
N TYR A 75 4.34 -31.52 -8.32
CA TYR A 75 5.75 -31.22 -8.15
C TYR A 75 6.19 -31.70 -6.75
N GLN A 76 7.12 -32.65 -6.72
CA GLN A 76 7.49 -33.38 -5.49
C GLN A 76 6.23 -33.96 -4.79
N SER A 77 5.96 -33.55 -3.55
CA SER A 77 4.79 -33.93 -2.76
C SER A 77 3.58 -32.99 -2.93
N SER A 78 3.70 -31.90 -3.69
CA SER A 78 2.72 -30.81 -3.76
C SER A 78 1.97 -30.78 -5.09
N ALA A 79 0.73 -30.29 -5.07
CA ALA A 79 -0.06 -30.05 -6.28
C ALA A 79 0.01 -28.56 -6.64
N CYS A 80 0.75 -28.22 -7.69
CA CYS A 80 1.17 -26.86 -8.00
C CYS A 80 0.57 -26.32 -9.30
N VAL A 81 0.45 -25.00 -9.39
CA VAL A 81 0.10 -24.25 -10.61
C VAL A 81 1.31 -23.43 -11.07
N THR A 82 1.75 -23.64 -12.31
CA THR A 82 2.86 -22.85 -12.88
C THR A 82 2.41 -21.41 -13.16
N ILE A 83 2.96 -20.47 -12.39
CA ILE A 83 2.76 -19.02 -12.53
C ILE A 83 3.97 -18.36 -13.21
N SER A 84 3.80 -17.11 -13.67
CA SER A 84 4.92 -16.31 -14.20
C SER A 84 5.51 -15.38 -13.14
N ARG A 85 6.75 -14.88 -13.32
CA ARG A 85 7.27 -13.82 -12.43
C ARG A 85 6.40 -12.56 -12.38
N THR A 86 5.74 -12.22 -13.48
CA THR A 86 4.78 -11.12 -13.57
C THR A 86 3.59 -11.38 -12.65
N THR A 87 3.08 -12.61 -12.67
CA THR A 87 2.04 -13.12 -11.77
C THR A 87 2.48 -12.99 -10.32
N PHE A 88 3.65 -13.53 -9.96
CA PHE A 88 4.14 -13.54 -8.58
C PHE A 88 4.45 -12.14 -8.02
N ILE A 89 5.12 -11.27 -8.78
CA ILE A 89 5.32 -9.87 -8.36
C ILE A 89 3.96 -9.19 -8.15
N THR A 90 2.94 -9.49 -8.97
CA THR A 90 1.58 -8.98 -8.71
C THR A 90 1.01 -9.48 -7.38
N LEU A 91 1.17 -10.77 -7.04
CA LEU A 91 0.74 -11.31 -5.74
C LEU A 91 1.44 -10.60 -4.56
N LEU A 92 2.76 -10.38 -4.66
CA LEU A 92 3.54 -9.62 -3.67
C LEU A 92 3.07 -8.15 -3.56
N CYS A 93 2.81 -7.49 -4.68
CA CYS A 93 2.34 -6.11 -4.68
C CYS A 93 0.98 -5.98 -4.00
N LEU A 94 -0.01 -6.80 -4.41
CA LEU A 94 -1.38 -6.74 -3.88
C LEU A 94 -1.47 -7.05 -2.39
N THR A 95 -0.58 -7.90 -1.87
CA THR A 95 -0.49 -8.26 -0.44
C THR A 95 0.42 -7.35 0.40
N ASN A 96 0.94 -6.27 -0.19
CA ASN A 96 1.93 -5.37 0.42
C ASN A 96 3.17 -6.09 0.97
N ALA A 97 3.66 -7.10 0.25
CA ALA A 97 4.71 -7.96 0.76
C ALA A 97 6.05 -7.20 0.95
N ARG A 98 6.73 -7.52 2.05
CA ARG A 98 8.02 -6.99 2.48
C ARG A 98 9.03 -8.11 2.66
N LYS A 99 10.28 -7.89 2.25
CA LYS A 99 11.35 -8.89 2.38
C LYS A 99 11.69 -9.10 3.86
N ALA A 100 11.42 -10.29 4.38
CA ALA A 100 11.84 -10.73 5.71
C ALA A 100 13.27 -11.31 5.65
N PHE A 101 13.55 -12.17 4.67
CA PHE A 101 14.89 -12.70 4.42
C PHE A 101 15.13 -13.00 2.94
N GLN A 102 16.39 -13.06 2.53
CA GLN A 102 16.82 -13.48 1.20
C GLN A 102 18.25 -14.00 1.25
N TYR A 103 18.45 -15.20 0.73
CA TYR A 103 19.72 -15.91 0.62
C TYR A 103 19.92 -16.36 -0.83
N SER A 104 21.15 -16.25 -1.32
CA SER A 104 21.57 -16.73 -2.63
C SER A 104 22.95 -17.34 -2.47
N ASP A 105 23.01 -18.66 -2.46
CA ASP A 105 24.17 -19.44 -2.06
C ASP A 105 24.38 -20.67 -2.98
N SER A 106 25.29 -21.57 -2.62
CA SER A 106 25.60 -22.78 -3.37
C SER A 106 24.52 -23.88 -3.31
N ALA A 107 23.48 -23.73 -2.48
CA ALA A 107 22.29 -24.57 -2.54
C ALA A 107 21.19 -23.96 -3.43
N GLY A 108 21.16 -22.63 -3.57
CA GLY A 108 20.30 -21.92 -4.53
C GLY A 108 19.79 -20.58 -4.01
N PHE A 109 18.62 -20.17 -4.49
CA PHE A 109 17.93 -18.95 -4.04
C PHE A 109 16.80 -19.29 -3.07
N ARG A 110 16.79 -18.66 -1.89
CA ARG A 110 15.78 -18.85 -0.85
C ARG A 110 15.36 -17.51 -0.28
N ALA A 111 14.07 -17.20 -0.25
CA ALA A 111 13.58 -15.92 0.27
C ALA A 111 12.24 -16.05 0.98
N GLY A 112 11.97 -15.11 1.89
CA GLY A 112 10.72 -15.00 2.63
C GLY A 112 10.21 -13.56 2.59
N TYR A 113 8.92 -13.38 2.30
CA TYR A 113 8.27 -12.07 2.28
C TYR A 113 7.02 -12.09 3.16
N ALA A 114 7.08 -11.40 4.29
CA ALA A 114 5.91 -11.17 5.14
C ALA A 114 4.93 -10.24 4.41
N SER A 115 3.63 -10.47 4.55
CA SER A 115 2.58 -9.73 3.83
C SER A 115 1.28 -9.73 4.63
N TYR A 116 0.29 -8.94 4.20
CA TYR A 116 -1.04 -8.91 4.82
C TYR A 116 -1.78 -10.27 4.76
N ALA A 117 -1.40 -11.15 3.83
CA ALA A 117 -2.03 -12.46 3.65
C ALA A 117 -1.28 -13.62 4.32
N GLY A 118 -0.09 -13.39 4.88
CA GLY A 118 0.82 -14.44 5.37
C GLY A 118 2.27 -14.23 4.92
N GLN A 119 3.08 -15.28 5.05
CA GLN A 119 4.47 -15.32 4.60
C GLN A 119 4.58 -16.04 3.25
N TRP A 120 5.00 -15.31 2.22
CA TRP A 120 5.39 -15.89 0.93
C TRP A 120 6.79 -16.47 1.04
N HIS A 121 6.97 -17.74 0.71
CA HIS A 121 8.29 -18.37 0.61
C HIS A 121 8.63 -18.65 -0.84
N ILE A 122 9.91 -18.46 -1.17
CA ILE A 122 10.50 -18.83 -2.46
C ILE A 122 11.63 -19.81 -2.16
N ASN A 123 11.58 -20.99 -2.76
CA ASN A 123 12.63 -22.00 -2.69
C ASN A 123 13.00 -22.43 -4.11
N TRP A 124 14.18 -22.04 -4.56
CA TRP A 124 14.71 -22.38 -5.88
C TRP A 124 16.11 -23.01 -5.75
N PRO A 125 16.17 -24.33 -5.53
CA PRO A 125 17.44 -25.06 -5.50
C PRO A 125 18.14 -25.05 -6.86
N ILE A 126 19.48 -25.11 -6.86
CA ILE A 126 20.25 -25.22 -8.11
C ILE A 126 19.83 -26.48 -8.89
N GLY A 127 19.51 -26.30 -10.17
CA GLY A 127 19.09 -27.38 -11.07
C GLY A 127 17.62 -27.81 -10.95
N GLN A 128 16.81 -27.15 -10.12
CA GLN A 128 15.39 -27.48 -9.91
C GLN A 128 14.46 -26.37 -10.40
N GLU A 129 13.16 -26.68 -10.49
CA GLU A 129 12.12 -25.67 -10.68
C GLU A 129 12.00 -24.77 -9.43
N ALA A 130 11.60 -23.52 -9.63
CA ALA A 130 11.48 -22.55 -8.54
C ALA A 130 10.08 -22.66 -7.90
N MET A 131 10.02 -23.14 -6.67
CA MET A 131 8.78 -23.28 -5.92
C MET A 131 8.47 -21.99 -5.15
N VAL A 132 7.20 -21.61 -5.16
CA VAL A 132 6.62 -20.55 -4.33
C VAL A 132 5.50 -21.16 -3.49
N THR A 133 5.44 -20.81 -2.21
CA THR A 133 4.30 -21.13 -1.36
C THR A 133 3.83 -19.87 -0.61
N LEU A 134 2.57 -19.85 -0.19
CA LEU A 134 2.07 -18.90 0.78
C LEU A 134 1.69 -19.68 2.04
N MET A 135 2.45 -19.49 3.12
CA MET A 135 1.98 -19.85 4.45
C MET A 135 1.07 -18.70 4.91
N PRO A 136 -0.27 -18.87 4.97
CA PRO A 136 -1.12 -17.83 5.53
C PRO A 136 -0.69 -17.54 6.96
N HIS A 137 -1.01 -16.35 7.48
CA HIS A 137 -0.97 -16.17 8.94
C HIS A 137 -1.96 -17.18 9.53
N ASP A 138 -1.52 -17.93 10.55
CA ASP A 138 -2.45 -18.74 11.35
C ASP A 138 -3.58 -17.84 11.83
N SER A 139 -4.82 -18.33 11.75
CA SER A 139 -6.00 -17.49 11.99
C SER A 139 -6.02 -17.01 13.44
N HIS A 140 -5.56 -15.76 13.64
CA HIS A 140 -5.51 -15.07 14.93
C HIS A 140 -6.79 -15.32 15.74
N SER A 141 -6.63 -15.65 17.01
CA SER A 141 -7.74 -16.03 17.87
C SER A 141 -7.94 -14.98 18.96
N THR A 142 -9.19 -14.68 19.28
CA THR A 142 -9.54 -13.75 20.38
C THR A 142 -9.12 -14.24 21.77
N ALA A 143 -8.59 -15.47 21.87
CA ALA A 143 -8.03 -16.04 23.10
C ALA A 143 -6.50 -15.87 23.20
N THR A 144 -5.81 -15.52 22.10
CA THR A 144 -4.35 -15.40 22.01
C THR A 144 -3.88 -14.00 21.65
N ASP A 145 -4.65 -13.30 20.82
CA ASP A 145 -4.23 -12.07 20.18
C ASP A 145 -4.84 -10.85 20.88
N LYS A 146 -3.98 -9.93 21.33
CA LYS A 146 -4.38 -8.63 21.91
C LYS A 146 -4.80 -7.61 20.84
N TYR A 147 -4.70 -7.98 19.55
CA TYR A 147 -4.98 -7.16 18.38
C TYR A 147 -6.30 -7.59 17.71
N PRO A 148 -7.09 -6.68 17.10
CA PRO A 148 -8.35 -7.06 16.46
C PRO A 148 -8.14 -7.93 15.23
N LEU A 149 -9.12 -8.79 14.92
CA LEU A 149 -8.97 -9.85 13.91
C LEU A 149 -8.81 -9.38 12.45
N SER A 150 -9.24 -8.15 12.12
CA SER A 150 -9.27 -7.67 10.73
C SER A 150 -9.02 -6.17 10.58
N TYR A 151 -8.60 -5.77 9.38
CA TYR A 151 -8.34 -4.39 8.97
C TYR A 151 -8.66 -4.22 7.48
N VAL A 152 -8.96 -2.99 7.06
CA VAL A 152 -9.32 -2.69 5.66
C VAL A 152 -8.09 -2.80 4.74
N GLN A 153 -8.21 -3.52 3.62
CA GLN A 153 -7.10 -3.80 2.72
C GLN A 153 -7.07 -2.82 1.54
N ARG A 154 -6.05 -1.96 1.50
CA ARG A 154 -5.85 -0.89 0.49
C ARG A 154 -5.08 -1.35 -0.76
N VAL A 155 -5.64 -2.36 -1.43
CA VAL A 155 -5.06 -2.98 -2.64
C VAL A 155 -4.78 -1.97 -3.77
N ASP A 156 -5.57 -0.89 -3.84
CA ASP A 156 -5.40 0.26 -4.72
C ASP A 156 -4.15 1.10 -4.37
N GLY A 157 -3.93 1.34 -3.07
CA GLY A 157 -2.76 2.04 -2.55
C GLY A 157 -1.48 1.24 -2.69
N CYS A 158 -1.52 -0.09 -2.46
CA CYS A 158 -0.35 -0.97 -2.53
C CYS A 158 0.45 -0.80 -3.83
N VAL A 159 -0.24 -0.79 -4.97
CA VAL A 159 0.36 -0.63 -6.30
C VAL A 159 0.99 0.75 -6.48
N HIS A 160 0.29 1.80 -6.07
CA HIS A 160 0.78 3.17 -6.20
C HIS A 160 2.00 3.42 -5.30
N MET A 161 1.97 2.97 -4.05
CA MET A 161 3.07 3.15 -3.09
C MET A 161 4.35 2.39 -3.48
N GLN A 162 4.21 1.18 -4.02
CA GLN A 162 5.36 0.39 -4.55
C GLN A 162 5.85 0.91 -5.90
N ALA A 163 4.97 1.46 -6.74
CA ALA A 163 5.35 2.15 -7.98
C ALA A 163 5.92 3.56 -7.73
N GLY A 164 5.85 4.10 -6.51
CA GLY A 164 6.32 5.44 -6.20
C GLY A 164 5.48 6.53 -6.84
N ILE A 165 4.16 6.36 -6.79
CA ILE A 165 3.13 7.25 -7.32
C ILE A 165 2.21 7.64 -6.16
N VAL A 166 1.88 8.93 -6.07
CA VAL A 166 0.76 9.44 -5.26
C VAL A 166 -0.32 9.97 -6.20
N GLN A 167 -1.60 9.73 -5.89
CA GLN A 167 -2.74 10.24 -6.65
C GLN A 167 -3.55 11.22 -5.79
N SER A 168 -3.56 12.50 -6.18
CA SER A 168 -4.51 13.47 -5.63
C SER A 168 -5.84 13.37 -6.36
N ARG A 169 -6.95 13.31 -5.60
CA ARG A 169 -8.30 13.37 -6.16
C ARG A 169 -8.75 14.81 -6.30
N SER A 170 -8.50 15.64 -5.28
CA SER A 170 -8.80 17.08 -5.30
C SER A 170 -8.10 17.82 -6.46
N ALA A 171 -6.80 17.62 -6.63
CA ALA A 171 -6.01 18.24 -7.70
C ALA A 171 -6.04 17.46 -9.04
N ASN A 172 -6.80 16.35 -9.12
CA ASN A 172 -6.93 15.48 -10.29
C ASN A 172 -5.59 15.16 -10.99
N CYS A 173 -4.59 14.75 -10.20
CA CYS A 173 -3.23 14.53 -10.70
C CYS A 173 -2.59 13.29 -10.08
N LYS A 174 -1.61 12.72 -10.79
CA LYS A 174 -0.79 11.59 -10.34
C LYS A 174 0.67 12.02 -10.42
N ILE A 175 1.37 11.97 -9.29
CA ILE A 175 2.76 12.45 -9.14
C ILE A 175 3.62 11.23 -8.82
N ALA A 176 4.60 10.94 -9.67
CA ALA A 176 5.61 9.92 -9.45
C ALA A 176 6.96 10.51 -9.04
N PHE A 177 7.80 9.67 -8.45
CA PHE A 177 9.12 10.05 -7.95
C PHE A 177 10.23 9.24 -8.63
N CYS A 178 11.42 9.82 -8.78
CA CYS A 178 12.61 9.06 -9.15
C CYS A 178 13.07 8.13 -8.02
N GLY A 179 13.78 7.05 -8.37
CA GLY A 179 14.41 6.16 -7.38
C GLY A 179 15.55 6.83 -6.61
N ARG A 180 15.94 6.23 -5.48
CA ARG A 180 17.07 6.66 -4.63
C ARG A 180 18.34 6.85 -5.47
N LYS A 181 19.14 7.86 -5.12
CA LYS A 181 20.36 8.25 -5.84
C LYS A 181 21.63 7.78 -5.15
N SER A 182 22.71 7.71 -5.92
CA SER A 182 24.07 7.63 -5.42
C SER A 182 24.45 8.91 -4.66
N PRO A 183 25.35 8.85 -3.66
CA PRO A 183 25.89 10.03 -2.98
C PRO A 183 26.33 11.14 -3.95
N GLY A 184 25.97 12.38 -3.64
CA GLY A 184 26.19 13.54 -4.51
C GLY A 184 25.03 14.54 -4.46
N SER A 185 25.14 15.58 -5.27
CA SER A 185 24.24 16.73 -5.30
C SER A 185 23.33 16.71 -6.53
N TYR A 186 22.06 17.09 -6.32
CA TYR A 186 21.01 17.04 -7.33
C TYR A 186 20.03 18.20 -7.21
N GLU A 187 19.34 18.50 -8.29
CA GLU A 187 18.17 19.38 -8.33
C GLU A 187 16.92 18.58 -8.68
N LEU A 188 15.82 18.76 -7.94
CA LEU A 188 14.52 18.23 -8.33
C LEU A 188 13.91 19.05 -9.49
N ARG A 189 13.37 18.36 -10.49
CA ARG A 189 12.63 18.95 -11.62
C ARG A 189 11.30 18.24 -11.84
N PHE A 190 10.25 19.01 -12.06
CA PHE A 190 8.93 18.52 -12.44
C PHE A 190 8.85 18.27 -13.96
N VAL A 191 8.45 17.08 -14.36
CA VAL A 191 8.26 16.69 -15.77
C VAL A 191 6.83 16.21 -15.98
N LYS A 192 6.01 17.06 -16.60
CA LYS A 192 4.62 16.74 -16.93
C LYS A 192 4.54 15.52 -17.85
N LYS A 193 3.72 14.52 -17.49
CA LYS A 193 3.59 13.19 -18.11
C LYS A 193 4.91 12.40 -18.19
N GLY A 194 5.88 12.70 -17.32
CA GLY A 194 7.26 12.23 -17.42
C GLY A 194 7.53 10.76 -17.08
N VAL A 195 6.56 10.01 -16.52
CA VAL A 195 6.79 8.64 -16.03
C VAL A 195 7.25 7.66 -17.12
N GLY A 196 7.03 7.96 -18.40
CA GLY A 196 7.65 7.23 -19.52
C GLY A 196 9.17 7.06 -19.37
N GLY A 197 9.88 8.01 -18.73
CA GLY A 197 11.33 7.93 -18.47
C GLY A 197 11.73 7.12 -17.21
N ALA A 198 10.82 6.87 -16.27
CA ALA A 198 11.16 6.32 -14.95
C ALA A 198 11.27 4.79 -14.97
N HIS A 199 12.44 4.25 -15.35
CA HIS A 199 12.58 2.84 -15.76
C HIS A 199 12.02 1.79 -14.79
N GLY A 200 12.23 1.92 -13.47
CA GLY A 200 11.73 0.95 -12.49
C GLY A 200 10.22 1.05 -12.29
N SER A 201 9.77 2.20 -11.78
CA SER A 201 8.36 2.48 -11.45
C SER A 201 7.41 2.31 -12.65
N ARG A 202 7.82 2.74 -13.85
CA ARG A 202 7.00 2.59 -15.07
C ARG A 202 6.70 1.13 -15.41
N HIS A 203 7.62 0.20 -15.14
CA HIS A 203 7.42 -1.22 -15.46
C HIS A 203 6.41 -1.85 -14.51
N LEU A 204 6.52 -1.59 -13.21
CA LEU A 204 5.55 -2.05 -12.22
C LEU A 204 4.16 -1.44 -12.45
N TYR A 205 4.07 -0.13 -12.69
CA TYR A 205 2.78 0.52 -12.90
C TYR A 205 2.09 0.03 -14.20
N ASN A 206 2.81 -0.10 -15.31
CA ASN A 206 2.25 -0.70 -16.55
C ASN A 206 1.86 -2.18 -16.36
N MET A 207 2.61 -2.95 -15.56
CA MET A 207 2.30 -4.35 -15.25
C MET A 207 0.93 -4.48 -14.57
N MET A 208 0.63 -3.55 -13.66
CA MET A 208 -0.65 -3.45 -12.95
C MET A 208 -1.75 -2.70 -13.75
N GLY A 209 -1.56 -2.49 -15.05
CA GLY A 209 -2.54 -1.86 -15.94
C GLY A 209 -2.58 -0.33 -15.89
N GLY A 210 -1.69 0.30 -15.12
CA GLY A 210 -1.54 1.75 -15.03
C GLY A 210 -1.06 2.39 -16.34
N LYS A 211 -1.51 3.63 -16.60
CA LYS A 211 -1.20 4.39 -17.82
C LYS A 211 -0.13 5.44 -17.55
N VAL A 212 1.11 5.20 -17.98
CA VAL A 212 2.26 6.09 -17.69
C VAL A 212 2.15 7.51 -18.28
N PHE A 213 1.31 7.73 -19.30
CA PHE A 213 1.05 9.04 -19.90
C PHE A 213 0.01 9.90 -19.14
N GLU A 214 -0.54 9.37 -18.04
CA GLU A 214 -1.41 10.11 -17.10
C GLU A 214 -0.66 10.57 -15.83
N VAL A 215 0.66 10.33 -15.74
CA VAL A 215 1.42 10.52 -14.50
C VAL A 215 2.61 11.44 -14.72
N ASP A 216 2.65 12.52 -13.95
CA ASP A 216 3.75 13.48 -13.91
C ASP A 216 4.91 12.91 -13.08
N LEU A 217 6.15 13.39 -13.29
CA LEU A 217 7.34 12.86 -12.64
C LEU A 217 8.16 13.97 -11.97
N ILE A 218 8.40 13.84 -10.68
CA ILE A 218 9.52 14.50 -9.99
C ILE A 218 10.77 13.66 -10.26
N THR A 219 11.74 14.24 -10.98
CA THR A 219 13.05 13.62 -11.23
C THR A 219 14.14 14.43 -10.55
N ALA A 220 15.24 13.80 -10.16
CA ALA A 220 16.45 14.49 -9.69
C ALA A 220 17.55 14.45 -10.76
N VAL A 221 18.00 15.62 -11.20
CA VAL A 221 19.09 15.83 -12.16
C VAL A 221 20.40 16.09 -11.39
N PRO A 222 21.57 15.52 -11.77
CA PRO A 222 22.83 15.83 -11.11
C PRO A 222 23.21 17.30 -11.32
N THR A 223 23.70 17.94 -10.25
CA THR A 223 24.09 19.36 -10.24
C THR A 223 25.45 19.47 -9.54
N ALA A 224 26.35 20.34 -10.01
CA ALA A 224 27.63 20.56 -9.33
C ALA A 224 27.41 21.33 -8.02
N ASP A 225 28.28 21.12 -7.02
CA ASP A 225 28.13 21.78 -5.71
C ASP A 225 28.20 23.32 -5.82
N GLU A 226 28.87 23.84 -6.86
CA GLU A 226 28.98 25.28 -7.17
C GLU A 226 27.72 25.86 -7.86
N ASP A 227 26.90 25.01 -8.50
CA ASP A 227 25.65 25.38 -9.16
C ASP A 227 24.42 25.31 -8.22
N LEU A 228 24.61 24.93 -6.96
CA LEU A 228 23.53 24.79 -5.98
C LEU A 228 23.08 26.16 -5.46
N ASP A 229 21.91 26.62 -5.88
CA ASP A 229 21.23 27.76 -5.27
C ASP A 229 20.95 27.49 -3.77
N THR A 230 21.59 28.26 -2.89
CA THR A 230 21.46 28.13 -1.43
C THR A 230 20.27 28.91 -0.85
N SER A 231 19.53 29.65 -1.68
CA SER A 231 18.24 30.26 -1.32
C SER A 231 17.05 29.31 -1.52
N VAL A 232 17.27 28.19 -2.23
CA VAL A 232 16.29 27.13 -2.47
C VAL A 232 16.33 26.09 -1.35
N LEU A 233 15.18 25.46 -1.05
CA LEU A 233 15.07 24.43 -0.02
C LEU A 233 15.98 23.22 -0.33
N GLY A 234 16.90 22.92 0.58
CA GLY A 234 17.76 21.73 0.53
C GLY A 234 17.24 20.57 1.37
N LEU A 235 17.26 19.36 0.81
CA LEU A 235 16.96 18.10 1.51
C LEU A 235 18.20 17.19 1.57
N THR A 236 18.48 16.64 2.75
CA THR A 236 19.53 15.63 2.96
C THR A 236 18.91 14.23 3.04
N LEU A 237 19.24 13.38 2.07
CA LEU A 237 18.69 12.03 1.90
C LEU A 237 19.76 10.94 2.16
N PRO A 238 19.35 9.70 2.51
CA PRO A 238 20.26 8.54 2.49
C PRO A 238 20.71 8.21 1.06
N GLY A 239 22.03 8.12 0.85
CA GLY A 239 22.62 7.69 -0.42
C GLY A 239 22.77 6.17 -0.53
N THR A 240 22.99 5.64 -1.74
CA THR A 240 23.35 4.23 -1.94
C THR A 240 24.85 3.99 -1.73
N GLY A 241 25.25 3.43 -0.58
CA GLY A 241 26.60 2.92 -0.34
C GLY A 241 27.02 2.94 1.13
N GLU A 242 28.21 2.37 1.42
CA GLU A 242 28.82 2.38 2.76
C GLU A 242 29.50 3.72 3.10
N ALA A 243 29.74 4.58 2.10
CA ALA A 243 30.41 5.85 2.27
C ALA A 243 29.51 6.89 2.96
N LYS A 244 30.02 7.55 4.00
CA LYS A 244 29.30 8.55 4.83
C LYS A 244 28.87 9.85 4.11
N LYS A 245 28.97 9.95 2.77
CA LYS A 245 28.39 11.07 2.02
C LYS A 245 26.92 10.77 1.76
N GLY A 246 26.04 11.66 2.22
CA GLY A 246 24.62 11.62 1.90
C GLY A 246 24.34 12.02 0.45
N VAL A 247 23.06 12.11 0.13
CA VAL A 247 22.56 12.75 -1.09
C VAL A 247 21.99 14.10 -0.70
N TYR A 248 22.35 15.16 -1.42
CA TYR A 248 21.75 16.48 -1.25
C TYR A 248 20.83 16.80 -2.44
N MET A 249 19.65 17.33 -2.17
CA MET A 249 18.68 17.70 -3.20
C MET A 249 18.14 19.12 -2.99
N ASN A 250 18.39 20.01 -3.94
CA ASN A 250 17.65 21.27 -4.04
C ASN A 250 16.23 21.02 -4.54
N VAL A 251 15.26 21.72 -3.96
CA VAL A 251 13.81 21.59 -4.23
C VAL A 251 13.24 22.94 -4.68
N PRO A 252 13.21 23.22 -6.00
CA PRO A 252 12.55 24.40 -6.54
C PRO A 252 11.05 24.43 -6.19
N ALA A 253 10.46 25.64 -6.16
CA ALA A 253 9.10 25.87 -5.64
C ALA A 253 7.99 25.09 -6.37
N ASP A 254 8.17 24.77 -7.65
CA ASP A 254 7.21 23.94 -8.41
C ASP A 254 7.20 22.49 -7.93
N CYS A 255 8.39 21.93 -7.66
CA CYS A 255 8.59 20.63 -7.03
C CYS A 255 8.10 20.64 -5.59
N GLU A 256 8.38 21.71 -4.83
CA GLU A 256 7.96 21.87 -3.45
C GLU A 256 6.42 21.82 -3.31
N GLN A 257 5.68 22.48 -4.21
CA GLN A 257 4.23 22.35 -4.31
C GLN A 257 3.78 20.90 -4.55
N LYS A 258 4.52 20.12 -5.34
CA LYS A 258 4.21 18.70 -5.58
C LYS A 258 4.54 17.82 -4.38
N LEU A 259 5.55 18.15 -3.57
CA LEU A 259 5.82 17.46 -2.30
C LEU A 259 4.69 17.70 -1.29
N LYS A 260 4.20 18.95 -1.17
CA LYS A 260 3.04 19.30 -0.34
C LYS A 260 1.81 18.48 -0.72
N ILE A 261 1.42 18.52 -2.01
CA ILE A 261 0.30 17.71 -2.54
C ILE A 261 0.52 16.21 -2.31
N ALA A 262 1.74 15.70 -2.48
CA ALA A 262 2.02 14.27 -2.30
C ALA A 262 1.92 13.81 -0.84
N LEU A 263 2.32 14.62 0.15
CA LEU A 263 2.12 14.29 1.56
C LEU A 263 0.64 14.38 1.98
N ASP A 264 -0.05 15.42 1.54
CA ASP A 264 -1.49 15.62 1.73
C ASP A 264 -2.31 14.47 1.15
N CYS A 265 -1.92 13.96 -0.02
CA CYS A 265 -2.61 12.92 -0.77
C CYS A 265 -2.04 11.50 -0.58
N LEU A 266 -1.20 11.27 0.44
CA LEU A 266 -0.81 9.91 0.83
C LEU A 266 -2.07 9.07 1.13
N PRO A 267 -2.14 7.80 0.71
CA PRO A 267 -3.27 6.95 1.03
C PRO A 267 -3.26 6.53 2.50
N TRP A 268 -4.42 6.64 3.17
CA TRP A 268 -4.58 6.16 4.54
C TRP A 268 -4.55 4.63 4.59
N ASN A 269 -3.84 4.07 5.58
CA ASN A 269 -3.71 2.64 5.79
C ASN A 269 -3.45 2.34 7.28
N SER A 270 -4.03 1.27 7.82
CA SER A 270 -3.81 0.88 9.23
C SER A 270 -2.49 0.13 9.48
N LEU A 271 -1.66 -0.09 8.45
CA LEU A 271 -0.39 -0.81 8.55
C LEU A 271 0.71 -0.11 7.74
N SER A 272 1.96 -0.53 7.91
CA SER A 272 3.10 0.00 7.16
C SER A 272 2.99 -0.30 5.65
N TRP A 273 3.52 0.57 4.79
CA TRP A 273 3.61 0.33 3.36
C TRP A 273 4.94 -0.33 2.97
N SER A 274 4.90 -1.24 2.00
CA SER A 274 6.06 -1.58 1.17
C SER A 274 6.17 -0.47 0.11
N MET A 275 7.28 0.28 0.10
CA MET A 275 7.40 1.53 -0.67
C MET A 275 8.54 1.62 -1.66
N HIS A 276 8.31 2.42 -2.70
CA HIS A 276 9.35 2.92 -3.61
C HIS A 276 10.36 3.81 -2.88
N ARG A 277 11.60 3.31 -2.76
CA ARG A 277 12.72 3.91 -2.00
C ARG A 277 12.87 5.43 -2.16
N GLY A 278 13.02 5.93 -3.38
CA GLY A 278 13.25 7.36 -3.62
C GLY A 278 12.04 8.26 -3.31
N MET A 279 10.81 7.72 -3.36
CA MET A 279 9.63 8.44 -2.89
C MET A 279 9.67 8.58 -1.37
N ARG A 280 9.95 7.46 -0.67
CA ARG A 280 10.08 7.44 0.79
C ARG A 280 11.14 8.43 1.27
N ASP A 281 12.33 8.42 0.68
CA ASP A 281 13.44 9.30 1.08
C ASP A 281 13.08 10.78 0.97
N ILE A 282 12.59 11.21 -0.20
CA ILE A 282 12.27 12.62 -0.48
C ILE A 282 11.15 13.11 0.44
N LEU A 283 10.08 12.33 0.57
CA LEU A 283 8.92 12.71 1.41
C LEU A 283 9.27 12.72 2.90
N LEU A 284 10.11 11.80 3.37
CA LEU A 284 10.60 11.79 4.76
C LEU A 284 11.51 12.98 5.06
N ALA A 285 12.47 13.30 4.19
CA ALA A 285 13.34 14.45 4.43
C ALA A 285 12.57 15.78 4.41
N TYR A 286 11.59 15.91 3.51
CA TYR A 286 10.74 17.09 3.41
C TYR A 286 9.78 17.25 4.60
N GLY A 287 9.10 16.17 5.02
CA GLY A 287 8.09 16.26 6.10
C GLY A 287 8.67 16.28 7.52
N ARG A 288 9.91 15.78 7.72
CA ARG A 288 10.54 15.64 9.03
C ARG A 288 10.59 16.91 9.89
N PRO A 289 10.92 18.11 9.39
CA PRO A 289 10.94 19.32 10.22
C PRO A 289 9.56 19.65 10.78
N VAL A 290 8.53 19.60 9.94
CA VAL A 290 7.13 19.89 10.33
C VAL A 290 6.63 18.83 11.31
N MET A 291 6.85 17.54 11.04
CA MET A 291 6.51 16.49 12.01
C MET A 291 7.24 16.70 13.34
N GLY A 292 8.50 17.16 13.32
CA GLY A 292 9.28 17.47 14.51
C GLY A 292 8.62 18.50 15.44
N VAL A 293 7.88 19.47 14.90
CA VAL A 293 7.12 20.47 15.69
C VAL A 293 5.96 19.80 16.42
N TYR A 294 5.12 19.04 15.70
CA TYR A 294 3.86 18.50 16.25
C TYR A 294 3.98 17.14 16.94
N ARG A 295 5.11 16.42 16.81
CA ARG A 295 5.27 15.01 17.25
C ARG A 295 4.85 14.77 18.70
N SER A 296 5.29 15.64 19.62
CA SER A 296 5.00 15.50 21.05
C SER A 296 3.53 15.75 21.38
N GLU A 297 2.89 16.68 20.68
CA GLU A 297 1.48 17.01 20.87
C GLU A 297 0.60 15.91 20.30
N LEU A 298 0.89 15.43 19.07
CA LEU A 298 0.21 14.29 18.45
C LEU A 298 0.33 13.02 19.30
N ALA A 299 1.53 12.71 19.81
CA ALA A 299 1.74 11.58 20.72
C ALA A 299 0.88 11.69 21.99
N SER A 300 0.76 12.90 22.54
CA SER A 300 -0.05 13.18 23.73
C SER A 300 -1.56 13.08 23.46
N LEU A 301 -2.04 13.65 22.34
CA LEU A 301 -3.44 13.58 21.93
C LEU A 301 -3.88 12.14 21.65
N VAL A 302 -3.05 11.33 20.98
CA VAL A 302 -3.36 9.92 20.69
C VAL A 302 -3.41 9.10 21.98
N LYS A 303 -2.43 9.27 22.90
CA LYS A 303 -2.47 8.63 24.23
C LYS A 303 -3.72 9.01 25.03
N LEU A 304 -4.08 10.30 25.03
CA LEU A 304 -5.26 10.82 25.70
C LEU A 304 -6.57 10.28 25.07
N ALA A 305 -6.62 10.13 23.75
CA ALA A 305 -7.76 9.55 23.05
C ALA A 305 -8.00 8.08 23.42
N ILE A 306 -6.94 7.28 23.53
CA ILE A 306 -6.99 5.88 23.96
C ILE A 306 -7.55 5.76 25.39
N GLY A 307 -7.10 6.62 26.30
CA GLY A 307 -7.63 6.67 27.68
C GLY A 307 -9.08 7.14 27.74
N ASN A 308 -9.42 8.23 27.05
CA ASN A 308 -10.76 8.83 27.12
C ASN A 308 -11.84 8.07 26.33
N ARG A 309 -11.45 7.21 25.38
CA ARG A 309 -12.36 6.41 24.54
C ARG A 309 -11.88 4.95 24.39
N SER A 310 -11.42 4.37 25.51
CA SER A 310 -11.04 2.95 25.57
C SER A 310 -12.15 2.01 25.10
N ASP A 311 -13.41 2.31 25.43
CA ASP A 311 -14.54 1.46 25.05
C ASP A 311 -14.72 1.40 23.52
N ALA A 312 -14.53 2.51 22.80
CA ALA A 312 -14.61 2.54 21.34
C ALA A 312 -13.49 1.73 20.63
N LEU A 313 -12.35 1.50 21.30
CA LEU A 313 -11.31 0.58 20.83
C LEU A 313 -11.72 -0.88 21.08
N ILE A 314 -12.35 -1.15 22.22
CA ILE A 314 -12.83 -2.48 22.59
C ILE A 314 -14.00 -2.92 21.69
N ASP A 315 -14.90 -2.00 21.35
CA ASP A 315 -16.04 -2.24 20.44
C ASP A 315 -15.60 -2.65 19.03
N ILE A 316 -14.44 -2.16 18.55
CA ILE A 316 -13.83 -2.61 17.28
C ILE A 316 -12.88 -3.82 17.44
N GLY A 317 -12.89 -4.46 18.61
CA GLY A 317 -12.22 -5.75 18.85
C GLY A 317 -10.79 -5.69 19.41
N TRP A 318 -10.34 -4.57 19.97
CA TRP A 318 -9.09 -4.54 20.75
C TRP A 318 -9.30 -5.18 22.13
N ASP A 319 -8.29 -5.86 22.67
CA ASP A 319 -8.35 -6.42 24.01
C ASP A 319 -8.39 -5.30 25.08
N GLY A 320 -9.43 -5.32 25.93
CA GLY A 320 -9.67 -4.23 26.87
C GLY A 320 -8.67 -4.12 28.03
N GLU A 321 -7.89 -5.16 28.34
CA GLU A 321 -6.79 -5.06 29.29
C GLU A 321 -5.61 -4.32 28.65
N PHE A 322 -5.26 -4.67 27.41
CA PHE A 322 -4.22 -4.02 26.61
C PHE A 322 -4.53 -2.54 26.35
N VAL A 323 -5.77 -2.22 25.91
CA VAL A 323 -6.24 -0.85 25.66
C VAL A 323 -6.04 0.04 26.90
N ARG A 324 -6.49 -0.43 28.07
CA ARG A 324 -6.50 0.35 29.32
C ARG A 324 -5.16 0.38 30.06
N SER A 325 -4.19 -0.46 29.69
CA SER A 325 -2.90 -0.56 30.39
C SER A 325 -1.70 -0.07 29.57
N SER A 326 -1.61 -0.48 28.30
CA SER A 326 -0.35 -0.50 27.56
C SER A 326 -0.45 0.25 26.22
N MET A 327 -1.62 0.20 25.57
CA MET A 327 -1.82 0.74 24.23
C MET A 327 -1.51 2.24 24.13
N GLY A 328 -1.89 3.03 25.14
CA GLY A 328 -1.63 4.47 25.18
C GLY A 328 -0.14 4.84 25.23
N ASP A 329 0.65 4.10 26.02
CA ASP A 329 2.09 4.30 26.12
C ASP A 329 2.84 3.74 24.90
N MET A 330 2.37 2.65 24.31
CA MET A 330 2.88 2.12 23.05
C MET A 330 2.63 3.08 21.88
N ALA A 331 1.43 3.64 21.75
CA ALA A 331 1.09 4.64 20.74
C ALA A 331 1.97 5.89 20.85
N HIS A 332 2.08 6.45 22.06
CA HIS A 332 2.94 7.60 22.35
C HIS A 332 4.40 7.32 21.98
N SER A 333 4.93 6.17 22.43
CA SER A 333 6.33 5.78 22.17
C SER A 333 6.61 5.57 20.68
N ALA A 334 5.68 4.97 19.93
CA ALA A 334 5.82 4.76 18.49
C ALA A 334 5.85 6.09 17.71
N ILE A 335 4.95 7.03 18.06
CA ILE A 335 4.93 8.38 17.45
C ILE A 335 6.23 9.14 17.77
N MET A 336 6.71 9.05 19.02
CA MET A 336 7.95 9.70 19.45
C MET A 336 9.23 9.11 18.85
N ALA A 337 9.26 7.81 18.54
CA ALA A 337 10.44 7.14 18.00
C ALA A 337 10.84 7.57 16.58
N GLY A 338 9.88 8.02 15.76
CA GLY A 338 10.13 8.54 14.40
C GLY A 338 10.64 7.53 13.35
N SER A 339 10.74 6.26 13.73
CA SER A 339 10.99 5.13 12.83
C SER A 339 10.73 3.82 13.59
N GLY A 340 10.39 2.76 12.85
CA GLY A 340 10.29 1.38 13.37
C GLY A 340 9.80 0.43 12.28
N ASP A 341 9.60 -0.84 12.64
CA ASP A 341 9.26 -1.94 11.73
C ASP A 341 8.08 -2.81 12.18
N SER A 342 7.52 -2.56 13.38
CA SER A 342 6.29 -3.20 13.86
C SER A 342 5.05 -2.59 13.20
N GLU A 343 4.33 -3.39 12.44
CA GLU A 343 3.02 -3.02 11.88
C GLU A 343 1.94 -2.86 12.96
N ASP A 344 2.05 -3.61 14.06
CA ASP A 344 1.12 -3.53 15.18
C ASP A 344 1.12 -2.15 15.83
N LEU A 345 2.31 -1.53 15.97
CA LEU A 345 2.43 -0.16 16.46
C LEU A 345 1.87 0.88 15.47
N VAL A 346 1.97 0.63 14.16
CA VAL A 346 1.31 1.47 13.15
C VAL A 346 -0.21 1.37 13.28
N ARG A 347 -0.73 0.17 13.53
CA ARG A 347 -2.16 -0.09 13.73
C ARG A 347 -2.69 0.53 15.01
N VAL A 348 -1.97 0.36 16.12
CA VAL A 348 -2.27 0.98 17.42
C VAL A 348 -2.46 2.49 17.28
N VAL A 349 -1.56 3.16 16.57
CA VAL A 349 -1.64 4.61 16.35
C VAL A 349 -2.76 4.98 15.39
N THR A 350 -2.91 4.29 14.26
CA THR A 350 -3.90 4.64 13.24
C THR A 350 -5.33 4.42 13.70
N ASP A 351 -5.65 3.29 14.34
CA ASP A 351 -7.01 3.01 14.86
C ASP A 351 -7.36 4.01 15.99
N ALA A 352 -6.40 4.32 16.88
CA ALA A 352 -6.57 5.34 17.92
C ALA A 352 -6.77 6.76 17.33
N VAL A 353 -6.12 7.09 16.22
CA VAL A 353 -6.30 8.37 15.52
C VAL A 353 -7.68 8.48 14.86
N ARG A 354 -8.20 7.40 14.27
CA ARG A 354 -9.57 7.40 13.71
C ARG A 354 -10.61 7.67 14.79
N ILE A 355 -10.44 7.08 15.97
CA ILE A 355 -11.26 7.39 17.14
C ILE A 355 -11.03 8.85 17.57
N LEU A 356 -9.79 9.34 17.69
CA LEU A 356 -9.47 10.73 18.02
C LEU A 356 -10.26 11.73 17.16
N ILE A 357 -10.20 11.61 15.83
CA ILE A 357 -10.89 12.51 14.89
C ILE A 357 -12.41 12.32 14.80
N GLY A 358 -12.98 11.38 15.56
CA GLY A 358 -14.43 11.18 15.66
C GLY A 358 -15.04 10.42 14.48
N ASP A 359 -14.27 9.54 13.84
CA ASP A 359 -14.71 8.68 12.73
C ASP A 359 -15.68 7.59 13.24
N LYS A 360 -16.95 7.98 13.43
CA LYS A 360 -17.98 7.16 14.11
C LYS A 360 -18.37 5.87 13.38
N GLU A 361 -18.07 5.77 12.09
CA GLU A 361 -18.32 4.58 11.28
C GLU A 361 -16.99 4.12 10.67
N LEU A 362 -16.21 3.38 11.48
CA LEU A 362 -14.85 2.96 11.12
C LEU A 362 -14.76 2.05 9.86
N ASP A 363 -15.88 1.68 9.23
CA ASP A 363 -15.90 0.90 8.00
C ASP A 363 -16.18 1.71 6.71
N GLN A 364 -16.74 2.93 6.77
CA GLN A 364 -17.47 3.47 5.61
C GLN A 364 -16.73 4.43 4.66
N ASP A 365 -15.74 5.24 5.08
CA ASP A 365 -14.94 6.00 4.09
C ASP A 365 -13.48 6.34 4.49
N LEU A 366 -12.54 5.45 4.13
CA LEU A 366 -11.10 5.76 4.17
C LEU A 366 -10.66 6.78 3.10
N LEU A 367 -11.45 7.02 2.05
CA LEU A 367 -11.13 7.96 0.99
C LEU A 367 -11.22 9.41 1.50
N GLY A 368 -12.10 9.66 2.48
CA GLY A 368 -12.17 10.88 3.30
C GLY A 368 -10.99 11.10 4.28
N LEU A 369 -9.98 10.22 4.24
CA LEU A 369 -8.68 10.37 4.91
C LEU A 369 -7.50 10.41 3.89
N ASP A 370 -7.72 10.00 2.64
CA ASP A 370 -6.69 10.00 1.58
C ASP A 370 -6.26 11.42 1.16
N ASP A 371 -7.15 12.42 1.20
CA ASP A 371 -6.90 13.80 0.75
C ASP A 371 -7.24 14.79 1.88
N VAL A 372 -6.23 15.55 2.35
CA VAL A 372 -6.31 16.61 3.37
C VAL A 372 -5.42 17.78 2.94
N GLU A 373 -5.51 18.99 3.53
CA GLU A 373 -4.80 20.19 2.99
C GLU A 373 -3.68 20.76 3.89
N PHE A 374 -3.33 20.10 4.99
CA PHE A 374 -2.37 20.57 5.99
C PHE A 374 -0.96 20.89 5.43
N TRP A 375 -0.45 20.07 4.52
CA TRP A 375 0.88 20.29 3.94
C TRP A 375 0.86 21.45 2.92
N ARG A 376 -0.26 21.63 2.20
CA ARG A 376 -0.52 22.79 1.33
C ARG A 376 -0.61 24.12 2.10
N LEU A 377 -1.13 24.13 3.33
CA LEU A 377 -1.28 25.35 4.13
C LEU A 377 0.06 26.07 4.40
N PRO A 378 0.07 27.42 4.48
CA PRO A 378 1.15 28.20 5.05
C PRO A 378 1.49 27.77 6.48
N GLU A 379 2.75 27.88 6.88
CA GLU A 379 3.23 27.38 8.17
C GLU A 379 2.50 27.97 9.39
N HIS A 380 2.06 29.23 9.29
CA HIS A 380 1.32 29.93 10.34
C HIS A 380 -0.20 29.65 10.35
N GLU A 381 -0.71 28.91 9.36
CA GLU A 381 -2.10 28.44 9.28
C GLU A 381 -2.21 26.95 9.65
N ARG A 382 -1.09 26.27 9.94
CA ARG A 382 -1.09 24.86 10.33
C ARG A 382 -1.42 24.71 11.81
N GLU A 383 -2.51 24.00 12.07
CA GLU A 383 -2.93 23.60 13.42
C GLU A 383 -3.02 22.07 13.50
N LEU A 384 -3.04 21.52 14.72
CA LEU A 384 -3.23 20.09 14.96
C LEU A 384 -4.73 19.71 14.97
N ASP A 385 -5.45 20.17 13.94
CA ASP A 385 -6.88 19.93 13.73
C ASP A 385 -7.14 18.52 13.14
N ARG A 386 -8.38 18.23 12.67
CA ARG A 386 -8.67 16.98 11.97
C ARG A 386 -7.74 16.77 10.75
N ALA A 387 -7.49 17.81 9.95
CA ALA A 387 -6.64 17.69 8.77
C ALA A 387 -5.17 17.48 9.17
N GLY A 388 -4.65 18.24 10.13
CA GLY A 388 -3.29 18.11 10.65
C GLY A 388 -3.02 16.76 11.31
N ILE A 389 -3.92 16.29 12.18
CA ILE A 389 -3.83 14.96 12.81
C ILE A 389 -3.75 13.86 11.74
N VAL A 390 -4.64 13.87 10.75
CA VAL A 390 -4.62 12.88 9.64
C VAL A 390 -3.33 13.00 8.82
N ALA A 391 -2.94 14.20 8.43
CA ALA A 391 -1.76 14.46 7.60
C ALA A 391 -0.45 13.98 8.26
N LEU A 392 -0.30 14.25 9.57
CA LEU A 392 0.87 13.86 10.36
C LEU A 392 0.84 12.37 10.71
N THR A 393 -0.33 11.76 10.92
CA THR A 393 -0.43 10.31 11.09
C THR A 393 -0.10 9.56 9.79
N LYS A 394 -0.50 10.04 8.61
CA LYS A 394 -0.05 9.47 7.33
C LYS A 394 1.47 9.60 7.12
N TYR A 395 2.06 10.70 7.61
CA TYR A 395 3.52 10.87 7.64
C TYR A 395 4.20 9.92 8.67
N PHE A 396 3.57 9.63 9.82
CA PHE A 396 4.03 8.58 10.74
C PHE A 396 3.97 7.18 10.08
N VAL A 397 2.90 6.85 9.34
CA VAL A 397 2.83 5.60 8.55
C VAL A 397 3.99 5.54 7.55
N LEU A 398 4.35 6.66 6.90
CA LEU A 398 5.50 6.78 6.01
C LEU A 398 6.86 6.56 6.72
N GLU A 399 7.03 7.01 7.97
CA GLU A 399 8.22 6.75 8.79
C GLU A 399 8.43 5.26 9.07
N TRP A 400 7.33 4.56 9.40
CA TRP A 400 7.32 3.12 9.70
C TRP A 400 7.15 2.22 8.46
N SER A 401 6.94 2.82 7.28
CA SER A 401 6.92 2.10 6.00
C SER A 401 8.31 1.63 5.60
N ILE A 402 8.40 0.50 4.89
CA ILE A 402 9.65 -0.19 4.54
C ILE A 402 9.94 -0.10 3.04
N GLU A 403 11.11 -0.58 2.62
CA GLU A 403 11.57 -0.48 1.23
C GLU A 403 11.25 -1.73 0.39
N THR A 404 10.54 -1.56 -0.73
CA THR A 404 10.37 -2.62 -1.74
C THR A 404 11.56 -2.62 -2.69
N ASP A 405 12.17 -3.80 -2.93
CA ASP A 405 13.18 -3.95 -3.98
C ASP A 405 12.63 -4.63 -5.24
N TYR A 406 12.20 -3.82 -6.21
CA TYR A 406 11.74 -4.30 -7.51
C TYR A 406 12.83 -5.04 -8.31
N GLN A 407 14.12 -4.95 -7.95
CA GLN A 407 15.17 -5.76 -8.61
C GLN A 407 14.95 -7.27 -8.42
N LEU A 408 14.15 -7.69 -7.45
CA LEU A 408 13.64 -9.06 -7.33
C LEU A 408 13.04 -9.60 -8.65
N TYR A 409 12.35 -8.76 -9.44
CA TYR A 409 11.81 -9.16 -10.75
C TYR A 409 12.87 -9.66 -11.74
N HIS A 410 14.12 -9.22 -11.58
CA HIS A 410 15.27 -9.65 -12.37
C HIS A 410 16.01 -10.85 -11.76
N GLN A 411 15.79 -11.16 -10.48
CA GLN A 411 16.38 -12.29 -9.76
C GLN A 411 15.52 -13.57 -9.90
N LEU A 412 14.21 -13.43 -10.16
CA LEU A 412 13.28 -14.55 -10.30
C LEU A 412 13.19 -15.12 -11.73
N PRO A 413 13.05 -16.44 -11.89
CA PRO A 413 12.91 -17.07 -13.19
C PRO A 413 11.57 -16.74 -13.87
N LEU A 414 11.50 -16.89 -15.19
CA LEU A 414 10.33 -16.49 -15.98
C LEU A 414 9.03 -17.21 -15.57
N LYS A 415 9.16 -18.45 -15.10
CA LYS A 415 8.11 -19.31 -14.54
C LYS A 415 8.54 -19.82 -13.17
N MET A 416 7.57 -19.98 -12.28
CA MET A 416 7.69 -20.56 -10.94
C MET A 416 6.44 -21.40 -10.68
N ASP A 417 6.51 -22.34 -9.74
CA ASP A 417 5.39 -23.21 -9.40
C ASP A 417 4.84 -22.85 -8.02
N PHE A 418 3.59 -22.39 -8.00
CA PHE A 418 2.88 -22.07 -6.77
C PHE A 418 2.16 -23.30 -6.22
N GLY A 419 2.35 -23.62 -4.95
CA GLY A 419 1.70 -24.72 -4.23
C GLY A 419 1.37 -24.37 -2.78
#